data_AF-A0A2U3LEI7-F1
#
_entry.id   AF-A0A2U3LEI7-F1
#
_cell.length_a   1.000
_cell.length_b   1.000
_cell.length_c   1.000
_cell.angle_alpha   90.00
_cell.angle_beta   90.00
_cell.angle_gamma   90.00
#
_symmetry.space_group_name_H-M   'P 1'
#
loop_
_entity.id
_entity.type
_entity.pdbx_description
1 polymer ?
#
loop_
_entity_poly.entity_id
_entity_poly.type
_entity_poly.pdbx_seq_one_letter_code
_entity_poly.pdbx_strand_id
1 'polypeptide(L)'
;MRCSVIKARSLWFIDLLELNPRGKAFFPDVVDTLEEKYEFEKVPESSSDRNQQGGYEFVDGIFEPRPDDWIDVSLTVFSDGLAADTRSSTKDSDAFLNDFLAFCQNAFGFENSAGSVQRKGYLSELTVRTEKSLQSLNPKLISFAQRVGSLIPDGNYGPFEPWGISFGADQITQLKPAPFQFERKANVPFSENRYYSQAPLQTEDHIALLQEFEELFLG
;
A
#
# COMPACT_ATOMS: atom_id res chain seq x y z
N MET A 1 20.65 -1.66 -5.85
CA MET A 1 19.26 -2.13 -5.62
C MET A 1 18.32 -1.94 -6.82
N ARG A 2 17.36 -2.86 -7.04
CA ARG A 2 16.20 -2.67 -7.95
C ARG A 2 14.90 -2.88 -7.19
N CYS A 3 13.95 -1.96 -7.34
CA CYS A 3 12.63 -2.03 -6.70
C CYS A 3 11.51 -2.14 -7.74
N SER A 4 10.39 -2.76 -7.36
CA SER A 4 9.16 -2.78 -8.15
C SER A 4 7.97 -2.69 -7.21
N VAL A 5 7.03 -1.80 -7.51
CA VAL A 5 5.87 -1.55 -6.65
C VAL A 5 4.87 -2.71 -6.77
N ILE A 6 4.50 -3.26 -5.62
CA ILE A 6 3.40 -4.23 -5.50
C ILE A 6 2.10 -3.47 -5.28
N LYS A 7 2.13 -2.52 -4.34
CA LYS A 7 1.03 -1.65 -3.97
C LYS A 7 1.58 -0.33 -3.46
N ALA A 8 0.98 0.76 -3.90
CA ALA A 8 1.19 2.07 -3.34
C ALA A 8 -0.15 2.68 -2.97
N ARG A 9 -0.41 2.73 -1.67
CA ARG A 9 -1.68 3.18 -1.10
C ARG A 9 -1.57 4.58 -0.53
N SER A 10 -2.53 5.42 -0.90
CA SER A 10 -2.84 6.66 -0.20
C SER A 10 -4.14 6.50 0.58
N LEU A 11 -4.15 6.90 1.85
CA LEU A 11 -5.30 6.93 2.74
C LEU A 11 -5.59 8.38 3.11
N TRP A 12 -6.75 8.89 2.74
CA TRP A 12 -7.17 10.26 3.07
C TRP A 12 -8.33 10.19 4.05
N PHE A 13 -8.11 10.73 5.25
CA PHE A 13 -9.13 10.83 6.29
C PHE A 13 -9.96 12.09 6.04
N ILE A 14 -11.24 11.88 5.76
CA ILE A 14 -12.20 12.91 5.33
C ILE A 14 -13.53 12.62 6.01
N ASP A 15 -14.22 13.64 6.50
CA ASP A 15 -15.61 13.50 6.92
C ASP A 15 -16.52 13.48 5.67
N LEU A 16 -17.08 12.31 5.34
CA LEU A 16 -17.97 12.18 4.18
C LEU A 16 -19.29 12.94 4.35
N LEU A 17 -19.71 13.28 5.58
CA LEU A 17 -20.88 14.13 5.80
C LEU A 17 -20.60 15.58 5.38
N GLU A 18 -19.36 16.05 5.57
CA GLU A 18 -18.94 17.36 5.06
C GLU A 18 -18.76 17.35 3.54
N LEU A 19 -18.30 16.22 2.97
CA LEU A 19 -18.18 16.08 1.51
C LEU A 19 -19.55 16.05 0.81
N ASN A 20 -20.55 15.43 1.44
CA ASN A 20 -21.90 15.29 0.90
C ASN A 20 -22.95 15.83 1.91
N PRO A 21 -22.98 17.15 2.17
CA PRO A 21 -23.80 17.75 3.23
C PRO A 21 -25.29 17.68 2.92
N ARG A 22 -25.64 17.48 1.65
CA ARG A 22 -27.02 17.33 1.18
C ARG A 22 -27.52 15.88 1.22
N GLY A 23 -26.68 14.93 1.66
CA GLY A 23 -27.04 13.52 1.78
C GLY A 23 -27.47 12.89 0.46
N LYS A 24 -26.83 13.26 -0.65
CA LYS A 24 -27.11 12.64 -1.96
C LYS A 24 -26.86 11.14 -1.87
N ALA A 25 -27.75 10.35 -2.49
CA ALA A 25 -27.58 8.91 -2.53
C ALA A 25 -26.28 8.54 -3.27
N PHE A 26 -25.51 7.63 -2.68
CA PHE A 26 -24.30 7.10 -3.33
C PHE A 26 -24.64 6.09 -4.42
N PHE A 27 -25.79 5.41 -4.34
CA PHE A 27 -26.25 4.46 -5.35
C PHE A 27 -27.53 4.95 -6.05
N PRO A 28 -27.77 4.55 -7.31
CA PRO A 28 -26.79 3.94 -8.23
C PRO A 28 -25.92 5.02 -8.91
N ASP A 29 -26.46 6.22 -9.12
CA ASP A 29 -25.92 7.24 -10.02
C ASP A 29 -24.44 7.58 -9.81
N VAL A 30 -23.97 7.69 -8.57
CA VAL A 30 -22.55 8.02 -8.29
C VAL A 30 -21.64 6.84 -8.65
N VAL A 31 -22.05 5.61 -8.36
CA VAL A 31 -21.28 4.40 -8.70
C VAL A 31 -21.16 4.26 -10.22
N ASP A 32 -22.29 4.30 -10.94
CA ASP A 32 -22.32 4.15 -12.40
C ASP A 32 -21.48 5.22 -13.11
N THR A 33 -21.55 6.46 -12.63
CA THR A 33 -20.77 7.58 -13.19
C THR A 33 -19.26 7.42 -12.91
N LEU A 34 -18.88 6.84 -11.78
CA LEU A 34 -17.47 6.55 -11.46
C LEU A 34 -16.94 5.36 -12.26
N GLU A 35 -17.76 4.34 -12.48
CA GLU A 35 -17.47 3.22 -13.38
C GLU A 35 -17.17 3.73 -14.79
N GLU A 36 -18.03 4.60 -15.34
CA GLU A 36 -17.84 5.18 -16.67
C GLU A 36 -16.59 6.06 -16.73
N LYS A 37 -16.33 6.86 -15.69
CA LYS A 37 -15.21 7.82 -15.66
C LYS A 37 -13.84 7.15 -15.60
N TYR A 38 -13.71 6.09 -14.81
CA TYR A 38 -12.43 5.43 -14.52
C TYR A 38 -12.35 4.00 -15.05
N GLU A 39 -13.36 3.54 -15.78
CA GLU A 39 -13.39 2.21 -16.42
C GLU A 39 -13.09 1.06 -15.44
N PHE A 40 -13.63 1.12 -14.22
CA PHE A 40 -13.43 0.08 -13.21
C PHE A 40 -14.01 -1.26 -13.66
N GLU A 41 -13.20 -2.33 -13.63
CA GLU A 41 -13.67 -3.68 -13.97
C GLU A 41 -14.66 -4.23 -12.93
N LYS A 42 -14.50 -3.85 -11.66
CA LYS A 42 -15.41 -4.23 -10.58
C LYS A 42 -15.82 -3.02 -9.77
N VAL A 43 -17.13 -2.90 -9.53
CA VAL A 43 -17.76 -1.84 -8.73
C VAL A 43 -18.71 -2.45 -7.68
N PRO A 44 -19.05 -1.73 -6.60
CA PRO A 44 -20.01 -2.23 -5.62
C PRO A 44 -21.41 -2.33 -6.22
N GLU A 45 -22.09 -3.46 -6.06
CA GLU A 45 -23.42 -3.67 -6.67
C GLU A 45 -24.56 -3.04 -5.84
N SER A 46 -24.33 -2.81 -4.54
CA SER A 46 -25.36 -2.31 -3.63
C SER A 46 -24.78 -1.71 -2.35
N SER A 47 -25.63 -1.03 -1.58
CA SER A 47 -25.26 -0.48 -0.26
C SER A 47 -24.80 -1.51 0.78
N SER A 48 -25.11 -2.80 0.55
CA SER A 48 -24.64 -3.91 1.39
C SER A 48 -23.31 -4.53 0.93
N ASP A 49 -22.85 -4.20 -0.27
CA ASP A 49 -21.63 -4.75 -0.87
C ASP A 49 -20.39 -4.02 -0.34
N ARG A 50 -20.07 -4.30 0.92
CA ARG A 50 -18.92 -3.72 1.63
C ARG A 50 -17.88 -4.78 1.89
N ASN A 51 -16.61 -4.41 1.78
CA ASN A 51 -15.52 -5.27 2.17
C ASN A 51 -15.50 -5.51 3.70
N GLN A 52 -14.60 -6.36 4.17
CA GLN A 52 -14.46 -6.69 5.60
C GLN A 52 -14.14 -5.47 6.48
N GLN A 53 -13.61 -4.41 5.88
CA GLN A 53 -13.26 -3.15 6.54
C GLN A 53 -14.40 -2.11 6.43
N GLY A 54 -15.54 -2.47 5.85
CA GLY A 54 -16.73 -1.63 5.75
C GLY A 54 -16.70 -0.60 4.61
N GLY A 55 -15.75 -0.70 3.67
CA GLY A 55 -15.63 0.18 2.52
C GLY A 55 -16.22 -0.40 1.23
N TYR A 56 -16.65 0.47 0.33
CA TYR A 56 -17.06 0.11 -1.03
C TYR A 56 -15.85 0.08 -1.95
N GLU A 57 -15.63 -1.02 -2.67
CA GLU A 57 -14.43 -1.25 -3.48
C GLU A 57 -14.71 -1.11 -4.97
N PHE A 58 -13.92 -0.24 -5.62
CA PHE A 58 -13.81 -0.13 -7.06
C PHE A 58 -12.42 -0.63 -7.45
N VAL A 59 -12.35 -1.65 -8.30
CA VAL A 59 -11.11 -2.41 -8.55
C VAL A 59 -10.76 -2.40 -10.03
N ASP A 60 -9.45 -2.36 -10.30
CA ASP A 60 -8.87 -2.43 -11.64
C ASP A 60 -9.48 -1.42 -12.63
N GLY A 61 -9.43 -0.14 -12.24
CA GLY A 61 -9.76 0.99 -13.13
C GLY A 61 -8.50 1.61 -13.73
N ILE A 62 -8.71 2.58 -14.62
CA ILE A 62 -7.68 3.27 -15.39
C ILE A 62 -7.61 4.73 -14.95
N PHE A 63 -6.40 5.19 -14.65
CA PHE A 63 -6.12 6.60 -14.37
C PHE A 63 -4.94 7.10 -15.19
N GLU A 64 -5.06 8.32 -15.69
CA GLU A 64 -4.03 9.01 -16.48
C GLU A 64 -3.45 10.17 -15.65
N PRO A 65 -2.46 9.92 -14.76
CA PRO A 65 -1.84 10.99 -13.95
C PRO A 65 -1.12 12.04 -14.81
N ARG A 66 -0.70 11.67 -16.02
CA ARG A 66 0.05 12.49 -16.98
C ARG A 66 -0.37 12.10 -18.40
N PRO A 67 -0.31 13.03 -19.39
CA PRO A 67 -0.65 12.72 -20.77
C PRO A 67 0.11 11.49 -21.29
N ASP A 68 -0.63 10.56 -21.91
CA ASP A 68 -0.16 9.31 -22.50
C ASP A 68 0.45 8.31 -21.49
N ASP A 69 0.16 8.45 -20.18
CA ASP A 69 0.66 7.58 -19.12
C ASP A 69 -0.51 6.99 -18.31
N TRP A 70 -0.99 5.83 -18.74
CA TRP A 70 -2.13 5.11 -18.16
C TRP A 70 -1.64 4.13 -17.09
N ILE A 71 -2.26 4.16 -15.91
CA ILE A 71 -1.95 3.25 -14.81
C ILE A 71 -3.21 2.60 -14.25
N ASP A 72 -3.03 1.40 -13.70
CA ASP A 72 -4.08 0.73 -12.92
C ASP A 72 -4.28 1.45 -11.58
N VAL A 73 -5.54 1.65 -11.21
CA VAL A 73 -5.95 2.21 -9.93
C VAL A 73 -7.13 1.45 -9.33
N SER A 74 -7.18 1.38 -8.01
CA SER A 74 -8.36 0.94 -7.26
C SER A 74 -8.72 2.00 -6.22
N LEU A 75 -10.02 2.19 -6.00
CA LEU A 75 -10.58 3.12 -5.01
C LEU A 75 -11.33 2.33 -3.95
N THR A 76 -11.19 2.73 -2.69
CA THR A 76 -12.07 2.29 -1.62
C THR A 76 -12.67 3.48 -0.90
N VAL A 77 -13.99 3.51 -0.79
CA VAL A 77 -14.73 4.57 -0.10
C VAL A 77 -15.21 4.03 1.25
N PHE A 78 -14.62 4.54 2.34
CA PHE A 78 -15.00 4.25 3.72
C PHE A 78 -15.91 5.35 4.26
N SER A 79 -16.58 5.11 5.38
CA SER A 79 -17.40 6.15 6.03
C SER A 79 -16.61 7.36 6.53
N ASP A 80 -15.32 7.20 6.77
CA ASP A 80 -14.40 8.18 7.37
C ASP A 80 -13.17 8.50 6.49
N GLY A 81 -13.21 8.10 5.22
CA GLY A 81 -12.12 8.40 4.32
C GLY A 81 -12.13 7.67 2.99
N LEU A 82 -11.07 7.91 2.24
CA LEU A 82 -10.83 7.34 0.92
C LEU A 82 -9.49 6.61 0.91
N ALA A 83 -9.41 5.51 0.19
CA ALA A 83 -8.16 4.84 -0.13
C ALA A 83 -8.00 4.74 -1.64
N ALA A 84 -6.79 4.98 -2.13
CA ALA A 84 -6.43 4.68 -3.51
C ALA A 84 -5.18 3.80 -3.55
N ASP A 85 -5.24 2.73 -4.34
CA ASP A 85 -4.13 1.83 -4.58
C ASP A 85 -3.70 1.93 -6.04
N THR A 86 -2.40 2.12 -6.26
CA THR A 86 -1.80 2.00 -7.61
C THR A 86 -0.62 1.02 -7.57
N ARG A 87 -0.18 0.59 -8.74
CA ARG A 87 1.08 -0.15 -8.92
C ARG A 87 2.25 0.75 -9.37
N SER A 88 2.06 2.08 -9.33
CA SER A 88 3.05 3.06 -9.78
C SER A 88 3.73 3.76 -8.60
N SER A 89 3.00 4.55 -7.81
CA SER A 89 3.55 5.27 -6.66
C SER A 89 2.45 5.85 -5.77
N THR A 90 2.75 6.12 -4.50
CA THR A 90 1.78 6.79 -3.60
C THR A 90 1.48 8.21 -4.05
N LYS A 91 2.38 8.81 -4.84
CA LYS A 91 2.17 10.11 -5.46
C LYS A 91 1.10 10.05 -6.55
N ASP A 92 1.10 9.00 -7.36
CA ASP A 92 0.04 8.79 -8.35
C ASP A 92 -1.29 8.42 -7.68
N SER A 93 -1.27 7.68 -6.56
CA SER A 93 -2.46 7.44 -5.73
C SER A 93 -3.02 8.74 -5.14
N ASP A 94 -2.16 9.66 -4.68
CA ASP A 94 -2.56 11.00 -4.25
C ASP A 94 -3.10 11.84 -5.42
N ALA A 95 -2.50 11.74 -6.60
CA ALA A 95 -2.98 12.44 -7.81
C ALA A 95 -4.39 11.96 -8.20
N PHE A 96 -4.62 10.64 -8.16
CA PHE A 96 -5.93 10.06 -8.40
C PHE A 96 -6.97 10.55 -7.39
N LEU A 97 -6.67 10.57 -6.09
CA LEU A 97 -7.63 11.06 -5.08
C LEU A 97 -7.95 12.54 -5.24
N ASN A 98 -7.00 13.37 -5.70
CA ASN A 98 -7.28 14.76 -6.06
C ASN A 98 -8.24 14.85 -7.25
N ASP A 99 -7.97 14.10 -8.32
CA ASP A 99 -8.82 14.05 -9.52
C ASP A 99 -10.23 13.57 -9.19
N PHE A 100 -10.33 12.49 -8.39
CA PHE A 100 -11.60 11.95 -7.90
C PHE A 100 -12.43 13.00 -7.15
N LEU A 101 -11.85 13.70 -6.18
CA LEU A 101 -12.59 14.73 -5.44
C LEU A 101 -13.01 15.90 -6.34
N ALA A 102 -12.14 16.33 -7.26
CA ALA A 102 -12.47 17.38 -8.22
C ALA A 102 -13.60 16.94 -9.17
N PHE A 103 -13.56 15.69 -9.63
CA PHE A 103 -14.62 15.10 -10.44
C PHE A 103 -15.93 15.04 -9.68
N CYS A 104 -15.94 14.52 -8.45
CA CYS A 104 -17.16 14.46 -7.64
C CYS A 104 -17.77 15.83 -7.34
N GLN A 105 -16.93 16.85 -7.12
CA GLN A 105 -17.38 18.23 -6.97
C GLN A 105 -18.08 18.73 -8.24
N ASN A 106 -17.49 18.48 -9.43
CA ASN A 106 -18.04 18.95 -10.70
C ASN A 106 -19.29 18.17 -11.15
N ALA A 107 -19.27 16.84 -11.03
CA ALA A 107 -20.35 15.96 -11.50
C ALA A 107 -21.54 15.93 -10.53
N PHE A 108 -21.27 15.91 -9.22
CA PHE A 108 -22.30 15.71 -8.21
C PHE A 108 -22.47 16.90 -7.27
N GLY A 109 -21.68 17.97 -7.38
CA GLY A 109 -21.76 19.11 -6.48
C GLY A 109 -21.41 18.77 -5.03
N PHE A 110 -20.52 17.79 -4.82
CA PHE A 110 -19.94 17.50 -3.50
C PHE A 110 -19.03 18.66 -3.06
N GLU A 111 -18.94 18.88 -1.76
CA GLU A 111 -18.19 19.99 -1.17
C GLU A 111 -16.78 19.52 -0.79
N ASN A 112 -15.80 19.81 -1.64
CA ASN A 112 -14.39 19.65 -1.29
C ASN A 112 -13.80 21.02 -0.91
N SER A 113 -13.74 21.31 0.39
CA SER A 113 -13.24 22.58 0.91
C SER A 113 -11.79 22.48 1.36
N ALA A 114 -11.10 23.62 1.45
CA ALA A 114 -9.74 23.65 1.99
C ALA A 114 -9.76 23.15 3.45
N GLY A 115 -9.10 21.99 3.69
CA GLY A 115 -9.08 21.34 5.00
C GLY A 115 -9.97 20.10 5.13
N SER A 116 -10.75 19.74 4.10
CA SER A 116 -11.57 18.51 4.11
C SER A 116 -10.74 17.24 4.30
N VAL A 117 -9.50 17.22 3.78
CA VAL A 117 -8.53 16.16 4.09
C VAL A 117 -7.84 16.50 5.41
N GLN A 118 -8.32 15.90 6.50
CA GLN A 118 -7.80 16.14 7.85
C GLN A 118 -6.41 15.52 8.02
N ARG A 119 -6.17 14.38 7.37
CA ARG A 119 -4.91 13.66 7.45
C ARG A 119 -4.70 12.76 6.23
N LYS A 120 -3.44 12.52 5.90
CA LYS A 120 -3.02 11.47 4.99
C LYS A 120 -2.23 10.37 5.71
N GLY A 121 -2.42 9.14 5.27
CA GLY A 121 -1.60 7.97 5.60
C GLY A 121 -1.15 7.27 4.32
N TYR A 122 -0.07 6.52 4.41
CA TYR A 122 0.52 5.84 3.27
C TYR A 122 0.86 4.40 3.61
N LEU A 123 0.82 3.53 2.61
CA LEU A 123 1.41 2.20 2.67
C LEU A 123 2.07 1.92 1.32
N SER A 124 3.37 1.66 1.34
CA SER A 124 4.14 1.29 0.16
C SER A 124 4.66 -0.13 0.32
N GLU A 125 4.29 -1.01 -0.61
CA GLU A 125 4.74 -2.40 -0.69
C GLU A 125 5.57 -2.58 -1.95
N LEU A 126 6.78 -3.14 -1.80
CA LEU A 126 7.77 -3.28 -2.86
C LEU A 126 8.28 -4.72 -2.92
N THR A 127 8.55 -5.20 -4.13
CA THR A 127 9.56 -6.25 -4.34
C THR A 127 10.91 -5.58 -4.51
N VAL A 128 11.90 -6.04 -3.75
CA VAL A 128 13.25 -5.49 -3.75
C VAL A 128 14.23 -6.59 -4.15
N ARG A 129 15.19 -6.25 -5.00
CA ARG A 129 16.36 -7.08 -5.27
C ARG A 129 17.62 -6.33 -4.86
N THR A 130 18.34 -6.91 -3.92
CA THR A 130 19.61 -6.38 -3.40
C THR A 130 20.78 -7.16 -3.97
N GLU A 131 21.97 -6.57 -3.95
CA GLU A 131 23.20 -7.29 -4.31
C GLU A 131 23.69 -8.16 -3.15
N LYS A 132 23.29 -7.81 -1.92
CA LYS A 132 23.77 -8.38 -0.68
C LYS A 132 22.69 -9.18 0.04
N SER A 133 23.12 -10.15 0.84
CA SER A 133 22.23 -11.06 1.57
C SER A 133 21.97 -10.56 2.99
N LEU A 134 20.78 -10.83 3.54
CA LEU A 134 20.49 -10.63 4.96
C LEU A 134 21.45 -11.39 5.90
N GLN A 135 22.15 -12.40 5.39
CA GLN A 135 23.21 -13.06 6.13
C GLN A 135 24.30 -12.06 6.60
N SER A 136 24.57 -11.00 5.82
CA SER A 136 25.60 -10.01 6.11
C SER A 136 25.31 -9.16 7.35
N LEU A 137 24.07 -9.13 7.85
CA LEU A 137 23.67 -8.30 8.98
C LEU A 137 24.49 -8.55 10.24
N ASN A 138 24.62 -9.83 10.62
CA ASN A 138 25.35 -10.23 11.81
C ASN A 138 25.63 -11.75 11.78
N PRO A 139 26.90 -12.17 11.89
CA PRO A 139 27.24 -13.60 11.88
C PRO A 139 26.59 -14.38 13.05
N LYS A 140 26.30 -13.74 14.18
CA LYS A 140 25.62 -14.40 15.31
C LYS A 140 24.18 -14.80 14.98
N LEU A 141 23.50 -14.05 14.11
CA LEU A 141 22.14 -14.38 13.67
C LEU A 141 22.15 -15.63 12.79
N ILE A 142 23.18 -15.81 11.96
CA ILE A 142 23.37 -17.03 11.16
C ILE A 142 23.56 -18.24 12.08
N SER A 143 24.47 -18.14 13.06
CA SER A 143 24.70 -19.25 14.01
C SER A 143 23.44 -19.61 14.79
N PHE A 144 22.62 -18.61 15.16
CA PHE A 144 21.35 -18.86 15.82
C PHE A 144 20.33 -19.51 14.88
N ALA A 145 20.22 -19.06 13.63
CA ALA A 145 19.33 -19.66 12.62
C ALA A 145 19.69 -21.13 12.34
N GLN A 146 20.98 -21.45 12.23
CA GLN A 146 21.45 -22.83 12.12
C GLN A 146 21.06 -23.68 13.33
N ARG A 147 21.15 -23.12 14.54
CA ARG A 147 20.70 -23.81 15.76
C ARG A 147 19.20 -24.08 15.71
N VAL A 148 18.38 -23.14 15.25
CA VAL A 148 16.93 -23.36 15.05
C VAL A 148 16.70 -24.54 14.11
N GLY A 149 17.34 -24.54 12.94
CA GLY A 149 17.22 -25.65 11.98
C GLY A 149 17.61 -27.01 12.55
N SER A 150 18.67 -27.07 13.38
CA SER A 150 19.13 -28.32 14.00
C SER A 150 18.17 -28.92 15.04
N LEU A 151 17.22 -28.14 15.54
CA LEU A 151 16.26 -28.57 16.56
C LEU A 151 14.96 -29.10 15.97
N ILE A 152 14.78 -29.03 14.65
CA ILE A 152 13.56 -29.49 13.96
C ILE A 152 13.73 -30.98 13.60
N PRO A 153 12.87 -31.87 14.11
CA PRO A 153 12.88 -33.29 13.75
C PRO A 153 12.62 -33.52 12.24
N ASP A 154 13.15 -34.61 11.68
CA ASP A 154 12.87 -35.10 10.31
C ASP A 154 13.25 -34.12 9.16
N GLY A 155 14.28 -33.32 9.38
CA GLY A 155 14.61 -32.13 8.59
C GLY A 155 15.20 -32.36 7.20
N ASN A 156 14.38 -32.16 6.17
CA ASN A 156 14.84 -31.77 4.84
C ASN A 156 14.20 -30.45 4.39
N TYR A 157 14.35 -29.41 5.23
CA TYR A 157 13.70 -28.10 5.07
C TYR A 157 14.60 -27.02 4.46
N GLY A 158 15.81 -27.37 4.01
CA GLY A 158 16.80 -26.41 3.51
C GLY A 158 17.49 -25.59 4.61
N PRO A 159 18.38 -24.64 4.24
CA PRO A 159 19.13 -23.83 5.19
C PRO A 159 18.22 -22.82 5.92
N PHE A 160 18.41 -22.70 7.24
CA PHE A 160 17.82 -21.62 8.03
C PHE A 160 18.74 -20.40 8.01
N GLU A 161 18.19 -19.25 7.64
CA GLU A 161 18.89 -17.96 7.57
C GLU A 161 17.98 -16.86 8.14
N PRO A 162 18.52 -15.67 8.48
CA PRO A 162 17.67 -14.52 8.80
C PRO A 162 16.61 -14.30 7.71
N TRP A 163 15.35 -14.32 8.12
CA TRP A 163 14.20 -14.21 7.21
C TRP A 163 13.83 -12.75 6.94
N GLY A 164 13.89 -11.88 7.94
CA GLY A 164 13.57 -10.47 7.78
C GLY A 164 13.86 -9.64 9.01
N ILE A 165 13.70 -8.33 8.86
CA ILE A 165 13.77 -7.33 9.92
C ILE A 165 12.48 -6.50 9.87
N SER A 166 11.99 -6.12 11.05
CA SER A 166 10.81 -5.28 11.20
C SER A 166 11.09 -4.17 12.22
N PHE A 167 10.68 -2.95 11.90
CA PHE A 167 10.69 -1.80 12.81
C PHE A 167 9.25 -1.27 12.94
N GLY A 168 8.70 -1.38 14.14
CA GLY A 168 7.32 -0.96 14.43
C GLY A 168 7.27 0.15 15.47
N ALA A 169 6.22 0.97 15.41
CA ALA A 169 5.89 1.91 16.47
C ALA A 169 5.29 1.16 17.67
N ASP A 170 5.38 1.77 18.85
CA ASP A 170 4.67 1.33 20.05
C ASP A 170 3.16 1.25 19.77
N GLN A 171 2.50 0.21 20.28
CA GLN A 171 1.11 -0.15 19.97
C GLN A 171 0.11 0.46 20.96
N ILE A 172 0.58 1.29 21.90
CA ILE A 172 -0.28 1.99 22.87
C ILE A 172 -1.00 3.21 22.29
N THR A 173 -0.58 3.71 21.14
CA THR A 173 -1.21 4.86 20.49
C THR A 173 -2.50 4.44 19.76
N GLN A 174 -3.47 5.35 19.70
CA GLN A 174 -4.72 5.13 18.94
C GLN A 174 -4.44 4.87 17.46
N LEU A 175 -3.36 5.47 16.94
CA LEU A 175 -2.89 5.27 15.58
C LEU A 175 -1.79 4.22 15.56
N LYS A 176 -1.96 3.22 14.72
CA LYS A 176 -1.04 2.08 14.58
C LYS A 176 -0.57 2.02 13.13
N PRO A 177 0.50 2.77 12.77
CA PRO A 177 1.05 2.67 11.43
C PRO A 177 1.55 1.25 11.18
N ALA A 178 1.52 0.82 9.92
CA ALA A 178 2.18 -0.41 9.52
C ALA A 178 3.68 -0.34 9.90
N PRO A 179 4.30 -1.43 10.35
CA PRO A 179 5.73 -1.45 10.56
C PRO A 179 6.47 -1.31 9.23
N PHE A 180 7.68 -0.75 9.28
CA PHE A 180 8.64 -1.04 8.20
C PHE A 180 9.00 -2.52 8.31
N GLN A 181 8.98 -3.24 7.19
CA GLN A 181 9.42 -4.62 7.11
C GLN A 181 10.28 -4.82 5.88
N PHE A 182 11.35 -5.58 6.03
CA PHE A 182 12.18 -6.05 4.93
C PHE A 182 12.47 -7.53 5.16
N GLU A 183 11.92 -8.39 4.32
CA GLU A 183 11.96 -9.83 4.51
C GLU A 183 12.11 -10.59 3.20
N ARG A 184 12.57 -11.84 3.28
CA ARG A 184 12.76 -12.68 2.10
C ARG A 184 11.44 -12.89 1.38
N LYS A 185 11.50 -12.83 0.05
CA LYS A 185 10.32 -13.11 -0.76
C LYS A 185 9.98 -14.59 -0.66
N ALA A 186 8.75 -14.89 -0.24
CA ALA A 186 8.25 -16.25 -0.15
C ALA A 186 8.36 -16.98 -1.49
N ASN A 187 8.64 -18.29 -1.44
CA ASN A 187 8.79 -19.16 -2.61
C ASN A 187 9.90 -18.75 -3.59
N VAL A 188 10.90 -17.98 -3.13
CA VAL A 188 12.09 -17.62 -3.91
C VAL A 188 13.35 -18.15 -3.22
N PRO A 189 14.28 -18.81 -3.95
CA PRO A 189 15.55 -19.25 -3.39
C PRO A 189 16.36 -18.09 -2.78
N PHE A 190 17.05 -18.38 -1.68
CA PHE A 190 17.86 -17.38 -0.96
C PHE A 190 18.99 -16.77 -1.79
N SER A 191 19.49 -17.51 -2.78
CA SER A 191 20.52 -17.06 -3.71
C SER A 191 20.06 -15.94 -4.65
N GLU A 192 18.75 -15.72 -4.81
CA GLU A 192 18.25 -14.65 -5.68
C GLU A 192 18.25 -13.26 -5.03
N ASN A 193 18.46 -13.18 -3.70
CA ASN A 193 18.41 -11.92 -2.94
C ASN A 193 17.17 -11.08 -3.29
N ARG A 194 16.00 -11.74 -3.36
CA ARG A 194 14.71 -11.07 -3.53
C ARG A 194 13.98 -10.99 -2.21
N TYR A 195 13.44 -9.81 -1.97
CA TYR A 195 12.80 -9.44 -0.72
C TYR A 195 11.44 -8.81 -1.01
N TYR A 196 10.54 -8.98 -0.05
CA TYR A 196 9.36 -8.16 0.13
C TYR A 196 9.71 -7.05 1.11
N SER A 197 9.24 -5.84 0.82
CA SER A 197 9.37 -4.71 1.75
C SER A 197 8.05 -3.98 1.86
N GLN A 198 7.68 -3.55 3.06
CA GLN A 198 6.59 -2.61 3.27
C GLN A 198 7.00 -1.48 4.21
N ALA A 199 6.40 -0.31 4.04
CA ALA A 199 6.58 0.81 4.95
C ALA A 199 5.34 1.73 4.97
N PRO A 200 5.08 2.41 6.10
CA PRO A 200 4.01 3.40 6.23
C PRO A 200 4.43 4.77 5.65
N LEU A 201 5.08 4.77 4.49
CA LEU A 201 5.76 5.90 3.88
C LEU A 201 5.30 6.11 2.44
N GLN A 202 5.60 7.29 1.90
CA GLN A 202 5.54 7.47 0.46
C GLN A 202 6.53 6.54 -0.25
N THR A 203 6.21 6.16 -1.49
CA THR A 203 7.03 5.21 -2.27
C THR A 203 8.46 5.69 -2.46
N GLU A 204 8.66 7.00 -2.70
CA GLU A 204 10.01 7.57 -2.88
C GLU A 204 10.85 7.50 -1.60
N ASP A 205 10.26 7.88 -0.46
CA ASP A 205 10.91 7.78 0.85
C ASP A 205 11.24 6.34 1.23
N HIS A 206 10.33 5.40 0.93
CA HIS A 206 10.56 3.98 1.17
C HIS A 206 11.72 3.44 0.33
N ILE A 207 11.82 3.83 -0.94
CA ILE A 207 12.96 3.45 -1.79
C ILE A 207 14.27 4.04 -1.26
N ALA A 208 14.27 5.31 -0.86
CA ALA A 208 15.45 5.96 -0.28
C ALA A 208 15.89 5.27 1.02
N LEU A 209 14.94 4.96 1.91
CA LEU A 209 15.20 4.24 3.16
C LEU A 209 15.80 2.84 2.91
N LEU A 210 15.35 2.15 1.85
CA LEU A 210 15.90 0.85 1.46
C LEU A 210 17.34 0.96 0.91
N GLN A 211 17.67 2.06 0.21
CA GLN A 211 19.04 2.33 -0.24
C GLN A 211 19.95 2.52 0.96
N GLU A 212 19.55 3.37 1.90
CA GLU A 212 20.27 3.59 3.16
C GLU A 212 20.42 2.28 3.95
N PHE A 213 19.37 1.46 4.01
CA PHE A 213 19.42 0.15 4.68
C PHE A 213 20.45 -0.80 4.02
N GLU A 214 20.49 -0.89 2.68
CA GLU A 214 21.48 -1.70 1.96
C GLU A 214 22.91 -1.20 2.23
N GLU A 215 23.12 0.11 2.30
CA GLU A 215 24.43 0.72 2.58
C GLU A 215 24.91 0.51 4.02
N LEU A 216 24.03 0.74 5.01
CA LEU A 216 24.40 0.70 6.43
C LEU A 216 24.53 -0.72 6.98
N PHE A 217 23.63 -1.62 6.58
CA PHE A 217 23.47 -2.92 7.27
C PHE A 217 23.85 -4.11 6.41
N LEU A 218 23.78 -3.96 5.09
CA LEU A 218 24.26 -4.98 4.17
C LEU A 218 25.66 -4.65 3.64
N GLY A 219 26.04 -3.35 3.69
CA GLY A 219 27.38 -2.72 3.70
C GLY A 219 28.61 -3.60 3.81
#